data_AF-A0A1V5H178-F1
#
_entry.id   AF-A0A1V5H178-F1
#
_cell.length_a   1.000
_cell.length_b   1.000
_cell.length_c   1.000
_cell.angle_alpha   90.00
_cell.angle_beta   90.00
_cell.angle_gamma   90.00
#
_symmetry.space_group_name_H-M   'P 1'
#
loop_
_entity.id
_entity.type
_entity.pdbx_description
1 polymer ?
#
loop_
_entity_poly.entity_id
_entity_poly.type
_entity_poly.pdbx_seq_one_letter_code
_entity_poly.pdbx_strand_id
1 'polypeptide(L)'
;MEKKYVNNYLEDIQIAINEIDEFFSDVPKTYEEFLSNLILRRAVERNIQIIGESVGRISVLDESITITNARKYMDAGKHITHTYNSLLPDILWSIVINHLPQLKTEVETLLSEKR
;
A
#
# COMPACT_ATOMS: atom_id res chain seq x y z
N MET A 1 -13.44 20.15 -7.51
CA MET A 1 -13.30 19.70 -6.11
C MET A 1 -12.84 18.25 -6.06
N GLU A 2 -13.54 17.31 -6.70
CA GLU A 2 -13.18 15.87 -6.76
C GLU A 2 -11.74 15.58 -7.18
N LYS A 3 -11.21 16.27 -8.21
CA LYS A 3 -9.81 16.12 -8.66
C LYS A 3 -8.74 16.40 -7.59
N LYS A 4 -9.00 17.33 -6.65
CA LYS A 4 -8.06 17.62 -5.55
C LYS A 4 -7.99 16.45 -4.57
N TYR A 5 -9.12 15.78 -4.33
CA TYR A 5 -9.18 14.63 -3.41
C TYR A 5 -8.47 13.41 -3.99
N VAL A 6 -8.59 13.16 -5.30
CA VAL A 6 -7.87 12.05 -5.97
C VAL A 6 -6.36 12.19 -5.81
N ASN A 7 -5.80 13.39 -6.04
CA ASN A 7 -4.36 13.62 -5.88
C ASN A 7 -3.90 13.40 -4.44
N ASN A 8 -4.66 13.86 -3.45
CA ASN A 8 -4.33 13.60 -2.03
C ASN A 8 -4.24 12.09 -1.75
N TYR A 9 -5.18 11.29 -2.25
CA TYR A 9 -5.12 9.83 -2.06
C TYR A 9 -3.95 9.16 -2.80
N LEU A 10 -3.57 9.67 -3.97
CA LEU A 10 -2.37 9.21 -4.68
C LEU A 10 -1.10 9.57 -3.89
N GLU A 11 -1.03 10.77 -3.33
CA GLU A 11 0.06 11.20 -2.44
C GLU A 11 0.13 10.34 -1.17
N ASP A 12 -1.00 10.03 -0.53
CA ASP A 12 -1.06 9.14 0.63
C ASP A 12 -0.50 7.75 0.29
N ILE A 13 -0.83 7.20 -0.88
CA ILE A 13 -0.29 5.91 -1.35
C ILE A 13 1.22 6.02 -1.56
N GLN A 14 1.70 7.09 -2.21
CA GLN A 14 3.12 7.28 -2.47
C GLN A 14 3.93 7.38 -1.17
N ILE A 15 3.44 8.16 -0.20
CA ILE A 15 4.05 8.30 1.12
C ILE A 15 4.10 6.94 1.82
N ALA A 16 2.99 6.21 1.86
CA ALA A 16 2.91 4.92 2.52
C ALA A 16 3.88 3.87 1.93
N ILE A 17 4.05 3.86 0.60
CA ILE A 17 5.03 2.98 -0.07
C ILE A 17 6.46 3.40 0.29
N ASN A 18 6.76 4.69 0.29
CA ASN A 18 8.09 5.19 0.63
C ASN A 18 8.46 4.90 2.09
N GLU A 19 7.53 5.05 3.03
CA GLU A 19 7.73 4.66 4.42
C GLU A 19 8.02 3.16 4.54
N ILE A 20 7.27 2.31 3.82
CA ILE A 20 7.55 0.86 3.79
C ILE A 20 8.97 0.60 3.30
N ASP A 21 9.41 1.24 2.22
CA ASP A 21 10.78 1.09 1.72
C ASP A 21 11.82 1.57 2.75
N GLU A 22 11.55 2.68 3.44
CA GLU A 22 12.40 3.25 4.49
C GLU A 22 12.51 2.33 5.71
N PHE A 23 11.47 1.59 6.09
CA PHE A 23 11.57 0.63 7.19
C PHE A 23 12.59 -0.50 6.93
N PHE A 24 13.00 -0.70 5.68
CA PHE A 24 14.03 -1.65 5.28
C PHE A 24 15.36 -0.98 4.90
N SER A 25 15.58 0.31 5.20
CA SER A 25 16.85 0.99 4.93
C SER A 25 18.02 0.43 5.74
N ASP A 26 17.75 0.15 7.02
CA ASP A 26 18.77 -0.24 8.01
C ASP A 26 18.68 -1.71 8.42
N VAL A 27 17.76 -2.47 7.83
CA VAL A 27 17.56 -3.89 8.10
C VAL A 27 17.45 -4.69 6.80
N PRO A 28 17.87 -5.97 6.77
CA PRO A 28 17.75 -6.79 5.57
C PRO A 28 16.28 -6.93 5.13
N LYS A 29 15.97 -6.57 3.88
CA LYS A 29 14.64 -6.78 3.26
C LYS A 29 14.40 -8.27 2.95
N THR A 30 14.27 -9.05 4.01
CA THR A 30 14.11 -10.52 4.01
C THR A 30 12.84 -10.90 4.77
N TYR A 31 12.29 -12.07 4.45
CA TYR A 31 11.07 -12.53 5.12
C TYR A 31 11.31 -12.83 6.60
N GLU A 32 12.48 -13.36 6.93
CA GLU A 32 12.89 -13.71 8.28
C GLU A 32 12.95 -12.47 9.18
N GLU A 33 13.52 -11.37 8.70
CA GLU A 33 13.59 -10.10 9.44
C GLU A 33 12.19 -9.49 9.62
N PHE A 34 11.38 -9.51 8.55
CA PHE A 34 9.99 -9.11 8.65
C PHE A 34 9.21 -9.95 9.68
N LEU A 35 9.42 -11.27 9.72
CA LEU A 35 8.73 -12.18 10.63
C LEU A 35 9.27 -12.16 12.07
N SER A 36 10.51 -11.76 12.29
CA SER A 36 11.10 -11.65 13.63
C SER A 36 10.76 -10.29 14.28
N ASN A 37 10.57 -9.24 13.50
CA ASN A 37 10.41 -7.87 13.99
C ASN A 37 8.95 -7.41 14.06
N LEU A 38 8.36 -7.41 15.27
CA LEU A 38 6.95 -7.03 15.47
C LEU A 38 6.66 -5.58 15.08
N ILE A 39 7.56 -4.64 15.40
CA ILE A 39 7.36 -3.21 15.12
C ILE A 39 7.31 -2.99 13.61
N LEU A 40 8.26 -3.58 12.88
CA LEU A 40 8.30 -3.56 11.42
C LEU A 40 7.01 -4.11 10.82
N ARG A 41 6.51 -5.27 11.30
CA ARG A 41 5.23 -5.81 10.81
C ARG A 41 4.08 -4.85 11.03
N ARG A 42 3.97 -4.24 12.21
CA ARG A 42 2.88 -3.30 12.52
C ARG A 42 2.97 -2.04 11.67
N ALA A 43 4.18 -1.55 11.40
CA ALA A 43 4.40 -0.40 10.54
C ALA A 43 4.01 -0.68 9.07
N VAL A 44 4.40 -1.84 8.54
CA VAL A 44 3.99 -2.31 7.20
C VAL A 44 2.49 -2.53 7.12
N GLU A 45 1.90 -3.18 8.12
CA GLU A 45 0.46 -3.43 8.24
C GLU A 45 -0.33 -2.13 8.15
N ARG A 46 0.06 -1.10 8.92
CA ARG A 46 -0.59 0.21 8.91
C ARG A 46 -0.52 0.87 7.54
N ASN A 47 0.63 0.82 6.89
CA ASN A 47 0.80 1.43 5.57
C ASN A 47 0.00 0.70 4.48
N ILE A 48 -0.12 -0.63 4.55
CA ILE A 48 -1.01 -1.38 3.63
C ILE A 48 -2.49 -1.03 3.85
N GLN A 49 -2.93 -0.75 5.08
CA GLN A 49 -4.29 -0.25 5.32
C GLN A 49 -4.54 1.10 4.66
N ILE A 50 -3.61 2.04 4.78
CA ILE A 50 -3.70 3.37 4.15
C ILE A 50 -3.81 3.22 2.64
N ILE A 51 -2.92 2.41 2.05
CA ILE A 51 -2.95 2.11 0.61
C ILE A 51 -4.31 1.54 0.19
N GLY A 52 -4.81 0.54 0.93
CA GLY A 52 -6.10 -0.11 0.63
C GLY A 52 -7.29 0.84 0.70
N GLU A 53 -7.32 1.74 1.69
CA GLU A 53 -8.36 2.77 1.78
C GLU A 53 -8.27 3.77 0.62
N SER A 54 -7.08 4.33 0.38
CA SER A 54 -6.87 5.34 -0.67
C SER A 54 -7.20 4.81 -2.07
N VAL A 55 -6.80 3.58 -2.40
CA VAL A 55 -7.18 2.90 -3.65
C VAL A 55 -8.70 2.78 -3.77
N GLY A 56 -9.37 2.39 -2.68
CA GLY A 56 -10.83 2.29 -2.64
C GLY A 56 -11.52 3.64 -2.84
N ARG A 57 -10.99 4.72 -2.26
CA ARG A 57 -11.51 6.09 -2.43
C ARG A 57 -11.33 6.58 -3.86
N ILE A 58 -10.16 6.38 -4.46
CA ILE A 58 -9.89 6.74 -5.86
C ILE A 58 -10.88 6.05 -6.79
N SER A 59 -11.11 4.75 -6.59
CA SER A 59 -12.04 3.95 -7.44
C SER A 59 -13.49 4.46 -7.40
N VAL A 60 -13.89 5.14 -6.32
CA VAL A 60 -15.23 5.75 -6.19
C VAL A 60 -15.27 7.18 -6.75
N LEU A 61 -14.17 7.92 -6.64
CA LEU A 61 -14.08 9.32 -7.06
C LEU A 61 -13.84 9.48 -8.57
N ASP A 62 -13.10 8.56 -9.19
CA ASP A 62 -12.74 8.63 -10.59
C ASP A 62 -12.56 7.22 -11.18
N GLU A 63 -13.63 6.69 -11.78
CA GLU A 63 -13.64 5.36 -12.41
C GLU A 63 -12.72 5.25 -13.64
N SER A 64 -12.24 6.38 -14.19
CA SER A 64 -11.31 6.37 -15.31
C SER A 64 -9.88 5.99 -14.89
N ILE A 65 -9.55 6.13 -13.60
CA ILE A 65 -8.25 5.75 -13.06
C ILE A 65 -8.26 4.27 -12.74
N THR A 66 -7.45 3.52 -13.48
CA THR A 66 -7.27 2.09 -13.25
C THR A 66 -5.95 1.86 -12.52
N ILE A 67 -6.03 1.28 -11.32
CA ILE A 67 -4.86 0.81 -10.56
C ILE A 67 -4.80 -0.71 -10.68
N THR A 68 -3.64 -1.25 -11.07
CA THR A 68 -3.49 -2.70 -11.20
C THR A 68 -3.59 -3.36 -9.83
N ASN A 69 -4.22 -4.53 -9.74
CA ASN A 69 -4.42 -5.23 -8.46
C ASN A 69 -5.20 -4.43 -7.39
N ALA A 70 -5.95 -3.37 -7.75
CA ALA A 70 -6.69 -2.53 -6.81
C ALA A 70 -7.46 -3.32 -5.74
N ARG A 71 -8.17 -4.37 -6.18
CA ARG A 71 -8.92 -5.26 -5.29
C ARG A 71 -8.06 -5.94 -4.22
N LYS A 72 -6.83 -6.35 -4.55
CA LYS A 72 -5.92 -6.97 -3.58
C LYS A 72 -5.55 -6.01 -2.47
N TYR A 73 -5.25 -4.75 -2.78
CA TYR A 73 -4.94 -3.75 -1.76
C TYR A 73 -6.15 -3.46 -0.86
N MET A 74 -7.33 -3.29 -1.47
CA MET A 74 -8.58 -3.06 -0.74
C MET A 74 -8.93 -4.23 0.19
N ASP A 75 -8.81 -5.46 -0.30
CA ASP A 75 -9.13 -6.67 0.45
C ASP A 75 -8.09 -6.92 1.56
N ALA A 76 -6.81 -6.65 1.30
CA ALA A 76 -5.75 -6.69 2.31
C ALA A 76 -6.02 -5.70 3.45
N GLY A 77 -6.30 -4.43 3.12
CA GLY A 77 -6.65 -3.41 4.12
C GLY A 77 -7.83 -3.83 5.00
N LYS A 78 -8.91 -4.33 4.38
CA LYS A 78 -10.08 -4.85 5.12
C LYS A 78 -9.74 -6.06 5.99
N HIS A 79 -8.96 -7.00 5.47
CA HIS A 79 -8.60 -8.22 6.19
C HIS A 79 -7.81 -7.90 7.45
N ILE A 80 -6.86 -6.97 7.36
CA ILE A 80 -6.09 -6.49 8.52
C ILE A 80 -7.02 -5.93 9.61
N THR A 81 -8.01 -5.11 9.25
CA THR A 81 -8.94 -4.52 10.23
C THR A 81 -9.85 -5.55 10.91
N HIS A 82 -10.14 -6.68 10.25
CA HIS A 82 -11.17 -7.62 10.70
C HIS A 82 -10.63 -8.94 11.27
N THR A 83 -9.39 -9.34 11.02
CA THR A 83 -8.91 -10.67 11.41
C THR A 83 -7.43 -10.68 11.79
N TYR A 84 -7.12 -11.00 13.05
CA TYR A 84 -5.76 -11.31 13.51
C TYR A 84 -5.39 -12.76 13.16
N ASN A 85 -5.39 -13.09 11.87
CA ASN A 85 -5.10 -14.44 11.37
C ASN A 85 -3.58 -14.70 11.32
N SER A 86 -3.19 -15.94 11.59
CA SER A 86 -1.81 -16.45 11.45
C SER A 86 -1.21 -16.31 10.05
N LEU A 87 -2.04 -16.25 9.00
CA LEU A 87 -1.61 -16.09 7.59
C LEU A 87 -1.31 -14.62 7.20
N LEU A 88 -1.58 -13.66 8.10
CA LEU A 88 -1.45 -12.24 7.78
C LEU A 88 -0.01 -11.84 7.40
N PRO A 89 1.06 -12.33 8.06
CA PRO A 89 2.42 -11.98 7.68
C PRO A 89 2.79 -12.40 6.24
N ASP A 90 2.39 -13.60 5.80
CA ASP A 90 2.70 -14.08 4.45
C ASP A 90 2.03 -13.20 3.38
N ILE A 91 0.78 -12.81 3.62
CA ILE A 91 0.01 -11.94 2.72
C ILE A 91 0.65 -10.56 2.63
N LEU A 92 0.97 -9.95 3.78
CA LEU A 92 1.62 -8.63 3.84
C LEU A 92 2.96 -8.67 3.11
N TRP A 93 3.77 -9.70 3.35
CA TRP A 93 5.06 -9.84 2.69
C TRP A 93 4.94 -10.00 1.17
N SER A 94 3.99 -10.82 0.70
CA SER A 94 3.71 -10.95 -0.72
C SER A 94 3.31 -9.63 -1.37
N ILE A 95 2.55 -8.78 -0.67
CA ILE A 95 2.19 -7.45 -1.16
C ILE A 95 3.43 -6.56 -1.28
N VAL A 96 4.26 -6.52 -0.24
CA VAL A 96 5.48 -5.70 -0.19
C VAL A 96 6.43 -6.06 -1.34
N ILE A 97 6.66 -7.34 -1.60
CA ILE A 97 7.63 -7.78 -2.61
C ILE A 97 7.05 -7.76 -4.03
N ASN A 98 5.82 -8.25 -4.22
CA ASN A 98 5.31 -8.53 -5.56
C ASN A 98 4.38 -7.44 -6.12
N HIS A 99 3.87 -6.54 -5.28
CA HIS A 99 2.77 -5.65 -5.67
C HIS A 99 3.07 -4.16 -5.43
N LEU A 100 3.79 -3.80 -4.38
CA LEU A 100 4.12 -2.39 -4.11
C LEU A 100 5.04 -1.75 -5.16
N PRO A 101 6.06 -2.44 -5.72
CA PRO A 101 6.92 -1.82 -6.73
C PRO A 101 6.15 -1.34 -7.97
N GLN A 102 5.21 -2.15 -8.44
CA GLN A 102 4.34 -1.78 -9.56
C GLN A 102 3.42 -0.61 -9.19
N LEU A 103 2.76 -0.68 -8.03
CA LEU A 103 1.86 0.38 -7.57
C LEU A 103 2.59 1.72 -7.45
N LYS A 104 3.83 1.70 -6.98
CA LYS A 104 4.68 2.89 -6.88
C LYS A 104 4.83 3.59 -8.23
N THR A 105 5.20 2.83 -9.27
CA THR A 105 5.35 3.35 -10.63
C THR A 105 4.03 3.88 -11.20
N GLU A 106 2.92 3.20 -10.96
CA GLU A 106 1.59 3.65 -11.41
C GLU A 106 1.21 4.98 -10.76
N VAL A 107 1.38 5.09 -9.45
CA VAL A 107 1.06 6.31 -8.68
C VAL A 107 1.95 7.48 -9.08
N GLU A 108 3.26 7.25 -9.24
CA GLU A 108 4.20 8.26 -9.74
C GLU A 108 3.81 8.76 -11.13
N THR A 109 3.41 7.86 -12.03
CA THR A 109 2.93 8.21 -13.37
C THR A 109 1.69 9.08 -13.28
N LEU A 110 0.67 8.64 -12.53
CA LEU A 110 -0.60 9.36 -12.35
C LEU A 110 -0.44 10.75 -11.73
N LEU A 111 0.53 10.92 -10.82
CA LEU A 111 0.88 12.21 -10.22
C LEU A 111 1.64 13.11 -11.21
N SER A 112 2.47 12.53 -12.09
CA SER A 112 3.28 13.27 -13.07
C SER A 112 2.49 13.77 -14.28
N GLU A 113 1.53 12.97 -14.77
CA GLU A 113 0.67 13.33 -15.91
C GLU A 113 -0.27 14.51 -15.62
N LYS A 114 -0.40 14.87 -14.33
CA LYS A 114 -1.30 15.90 -13.82
C LYS A 114 -0.58 17.15 -13.29
N ARG A 115 0.75 17.25 -13.44
CA ARG A 115 1.55 18.43 -13.08
C ARG A 115 1.69 19.43 -14.23
#